data_AF-A0A0F8YE29-F1
#
_entry.id   AF-A0A0F8YE29-F1
#
_cell.length_a   1.000
_cell.length_b   1.000
_cell.length_c   1.000
_cell.angle_alpha   90.00
_cell.angle_beta   90.00
_cell.angle_gamma   90.00
#
_symmetry.space_group_name_H-M   'P 1'
#
loop_
_entity.id
_entity.type
_entity.pdbx_description
1 polymer ?
#
loop_
_entity_poly.entity_id
_entity_poly.type
_entity_poly.pdbx_seq_one_letter_code
_entity_poly.pdbx_strand_id
1 'polypeptide(L)'
;MAVGRQDYQAGVVPIKSGYSLVQSSFFKWFNKDVATGATEGFCTYTVGVGYQLNLAGYRIVATLPFLHHMGLYINGAQVFGREFYTEVLDNFPEGVTMTINAGQEFEIRITNQDTVTVKFYATIYGYLEQIES
;
A
#
# COMPACT_ATOMS: atom_id res chain seq x y z
N MET A 1 18.15 -24.69 -14.83
CA MET A 1 17.08 -24.80 -13.82
C MET A 1 16.20 -23.58 -13.96
N ALA A 2 14.96 -23.75 -14.39
CA ALA A 2 13.99 -22.65 -14.46
C ALA A 2 13.65 -22.24 -13.02
N VAL A 3 14.13 -21.07 -12.59
CA VAL A 3 13.79 -20.53 -11.28
C VAL A 3 12.41 -19.91 -11.44
N GLY A 4 11.40 -20.70 -11.09
CA GLY A 4 10.01 -20.29 -11.17
C GLY A 4 9.81 -18.98 -10.41
N ARG A 5 9.18 -18.03 -11.09
CA ARG A 5 8.56 -16.86 -10.48
C ARG A 5 7.63 -17.39 -9.40
N GLN A 6 8.07 -17.35 -8.14
CA GLN A 6 7.21 -17.71 -7.03
C GLN A 6 6.20 -16.59 -6.92
N ASP A 7 4.96 -16.88 -7.28
CA ASP A 7 3.83 -15.99 -7.01
C ASP A 7 3.75 -15.82 -5.48
N TYR A 8 4.33 -14.72 -4.98
CA TYR A 8 4.37 -14.40 -3.57
C TYR A 8 2.94 -14.21 -3.07
N GLN A 9 2.44 -15.18 -2.30
CA GLN A 9 1.10 -15.11 -1.73
C GLN A 9 0.94 -13.87 -0.84
N ALA A 10 -0.23 -13.24 -0.95
CA ALA A 10 -0.62 -12.10 -0.14
C ALA A 10 -0.45 -12.41 1.36
N GLY A 11 0.42 -11.66 2.05
CA GLY A 11 0.53 -11.70 3.51
C GLY A 11 1.78 -12.38 4.08
N VAL A 12 2.67 -12.92 3.24
CA VAL A 12 3.91 -13.56 3.71
C VAL A 12 5.13 -12.72 3.29
N VAL A 13 5.95 -12.33 4.27
CA VAL A 13 7.28 -11.70 4.02
C VAL A 13 8.19 -12.77 3.42
N PRO A 14 8.90 -12.52 2.31
CA PRO A 14 9.81 -13.50 1.75
C PRO A 14 10.95 -13.82 2.72
N ILE A 15 11.19 -15.11 2.91
CA ILE A 15 12.30 -15.64 3.70
C ILE A 15 13.53 -15.71 2.79
N LYS A 16 14.58 -14.98 3.20
CA LYS A 16 15.97 -14.97 2.68
C LYS A 16 16.24 -15.76 1.38
N SER A 17 16.61 -15.04 0.32
CA SER A 17 17.46 -15.56 -0.76
C SER A 17 18.90 -15.12 -0.50
N GLY A 18 19.87 -16.02 -0.66
CA GLY A 18 21.25 -15.91 -0.15
C GLY A 18 22.20 -14.90 -0.83
N TYR A 19 21.75 -13.76 -1.33
CA TYR A 19 22.61 -12.71 -1.89
C TYR A 19 22.20 -11.30 -1.43
N SER A 20 23.21 -10.42 -1.28
CA SER A 20 23.18 -9.06 -0.71
C SER A 20 22.03 -8.16 -1.17
N LEU A 21 21.49 -7.38 -0.23
CA LEU A 21 20.35 -6.45 -0.32
C LEU A 21 19.06 -7.12 -0.80
N VAL A 22 18.37 -7.78 0.13
CA VAL A 22 17.08 -8.45 -0.13
C VAL A 22 16.00 -7.40 -0.39
N GLN A 23 15.81 -7.04 -1.66
CA GLN A 23 14.63 -6.29 -2.10
C GLN A 23 13.49 -7.27 -2.37
N SER A 24 12.39 -7.09 -1.63
CA SER A 24 11.24 -7.97 -1.63
C SER A 24 10.03 -7.22 -2.15
N SER A 25 9.32 -7.76 -3.15
CA SER A 25 8.11 -7.09 -3.66
C SER A 25 7.08 -6.91 -2.56
N PHE A 26 6.60 -5.68 -2.41
CA PHE A 26 5.48 -5.33 -1.56
C PHE A 26 4.24 -5.17 -2.44
N PHE A 27 3.18 -5.90 -2.12
CA PHE A 27 1.90 -5.82 -2.84
C PHE A 27 0.73 -5.99 -1.87
N LYS A 28 -0.21 -5.04 -1.89
CA LYS A 28 -1.43 -5.09 -1.06
C LYS A 28 -2.65 -4.67 -1.82
N TRP A 29 -3.74 -5.39 -1.58
CA TRP A 29 -5.05 -5.14 -2.15
C TRP A 29 -6.06 -4.82 -1.05
N PHE A 30 -7.02 -3.96 -1.38
CA PHE A 30 -8.12 -3.54 -0.53
C PHE A 30 -9.40 -3.58 -1.34
N ASN A 31 -10.49 -3.96 -0.69
CA ASN A 31 -11.83 -3.99 -1.28
C ASN A 31 -12.85 -3.79 -0.16
N LYS A 32 -13.32 -2.56 0.03
CA LYS A 32 -14.27 -2.26 1.10
C LYS A 32 -15.17 -1.08 0.75
N ASP A 33 -16.38 -1.12 1.28
CA ASP A 33 -17.26 0.03 1.37
C ASP A 33 -16.73 1.00 2.44
N VAL A 34 -16.41 2.22 2.03
CA VAL A 34 -15.93 3.28 2.92
C VAL A 34 -17.05 4.31 3.05
N ALA A 35 -17.58 4.43 4.26
CA ALA A 35 -18.67 5.38 4.54
C ALA A 35 -18.23 6.84 4.33
N THR A 36 -19.19 7.72 4.08
CA THR A 36 -18.98 9.17 3.97
C THR A 36 -18.17 9.72 5.15
N GLY A 37 -17.05 10.38 4.86
CA GLY A 37 -16.16 10.97 5.87
C GLY A 37 -15.35 9.95 6.68
N ALA A 38 -15.52 8.64 6.44
CA ALA A 38 -14.81 7.61 7.17
C ALA A 38 -13.40 7.41 6.62
N THR A 39 -12.50 7.00 7.51
CA THR A 39 -11.15 6.58 7.17
C THR A 39 -11.01 5.11 7.54
N GLU A 40 -10.61 4.30 6.56
CA GLU A 40 -10.55 2.84 6.68
C GLU A 40 -9.13 2.36 6.44
N GLY A 41 -8.57 1.66 7.44
CA GLY A 41 -7.29 0.97 7.33
C GLY A 41 -7.44 -0.32 6.54
N PHE A 42 -6.50 -0.58 5.64
CA PHE A 42 -6.54 -1.78 4.79
C PHE A 42 -5.30 -2.65 4.84
N CYS A 43 -4.25 -2.19 5.51
CA CYS A 43 -2.96 -2.83 5.49
C CYS A 43 -2.28 -2.53 6.83
N THR A 44 -2.16 -3.54 7.70
CA THR A 44 -1.36 -3.48 8.93
C THR A 44 -0.29 -4.55 8.87
N TYR A 45 1.00 -4.15 8.91
CA TYR A 45 2.14 -5.07 8.88
C TYR A 45 2.99 -4.92 10.14
N THR A 46 3.21 -6.03 10.83
CA THR A 46 4.25 -6.15 11.86
C THR A 46 5.44 -6.90 11.24
N VAL A 47 6.63 -6.32 11.32
CA VAL A 47 7.87 -6.92 10.81
C VAL A 47 8.73 -7.44 11.97
N GLY A 48 9.32 -8.63 11.80
CA GLY A 48 10.20 -9.24 12.80
C GLY A 48 11.62 -8.65 12.85
N VAL A 49 12.00 -7.88 11.82
CA VAL A 49 13.29 -7.18 11.69
C VAL A 49 13.04 -5.81 11.04
N GLY A 50 14.03 -4.92 11.08
CA GLY A 50 13.94 -3.61 10.44
C GLY A 50 13.95 -3.69 8.91
N TYR A 51 13.06 -2.93 8.27
CA TYR A 51 13.01 -2.78 6.81
C TYR A 51 12.87 -1.32 6.41
N GLN A 52 13.41 -0.97 5.25
CA GLN A 52 13.10 0.23 4.50
C GLN A 52 12.04 -0.14 3.45
N LEU A 53 10.81 0.36 3.63
CA LEU A 53 9.74 0.23 2.66
C LEU A 53 9.83 1.38 1.66
N ASN A 54 9.91 1.05 0.38
CA ASN A 54 9.87 2.00 -0.72
C ASN A 54 8.62 1.72 -1.56
N LEU A 55 7.63 2.60 -1.49
CA LEU A 55 6.41 2.47 -2.29
C LEU A 55 6.62 3.08 -3.66
N ALA A 56 6.30 2.29 -4.69
CA ALA A 56 6.47 2.67 -6.08
C ALA A 56 5.21 3.32 -6.64
N GLY A 57 4.04 2.77 -6.34
CA GLY A 57 2.79 3.32 -6.85
C GLY A 57 1.54 2.65 -6.32
N TYR A 58 0.42 3.09 -6.85
CA TYR A 58 -0.90 2.66 -6.42
C TYR A 58 -1.90 2.71 -7.58
N ARG A 59 -2.90 1.84 -7.49
CA ARG A 59 -4.08 1.82 -8.34
C ARG A 59 -5.31 1.84 -7.44
N ILE A 60 -6.21 2.78 -7.65
CA ILE A 60 -7.45 2.87 -6.88
C ILE A 60 -8.62 2.98 -7.86
N VAL A 61 -9.66 2.19 -7.61
CA VAL A 61 -10.88 2.13 -8.41
C VAL A 61 -12.06 2.35 -7.48
N ALA A 62 -12.97 3.23 -7.85
CA ALA A 62 -14.26 3.44 -7.20
C ALA A 62 -15.37 2.80 -8.04
N THR A 63 -16.37 2.21 -7.39
CA THR A 63 -17.47 1.53 -8.11
C THR A 63 -18.49 2.46 -8.75
N LEU A 64 -18.56 3.71 -8.30
CA LEU A 64 -19.58 4.63 -8.77
C LEU A 64 -19.03 5.49 -9.92
N PRO A 65 -19.82 5.79 -10.97
CA PRO A 65 -19.33 6.51 -12.14
C PRO A 65 -19.48 8.03 -11.97
N PHE A 66 -18.78 8.62 -11.00
CA PHE A 66 -18.77 10.08 -10.79
C PHE A 66 -17.45 10.56 -10.17
N LEU A 67 -17.26 11.87 -10.05
CA LEU A 67 -16.04 12.42 -9.46
C LEU A 67 -15.94 12.15 -7.95
N HIS A 68 -14.92 11.38 -7.56
CA HIS A 68 -14.64 10.96 -6.19
C HIS A 68 -13.52 11.76 -5.55
N HIS A 69 -13.69 12.17 -4.30
CA HIS A 69 -12.69 12.82 -3.48
C HIS A 69 -12.13 11.82 -2.46
N MET A 70 -10.82 11.63 -2.49
CA MET A 70 -10.16 10.65 -1.64
C MET A 70 -8.88 11.18 -1.03
N GLY A 71 -8.66 10.80 0.22
CA GLY A 71 -7.33 10.83 0.85
C GLY A 71 -6.72 9.42 0.94
N LEU A 72 -5.44 9.29 0.65
CA LEU A 72 -4.63 8.13 0.99
C LEU A 72 -3.63 8.53 2.06
N TYR A 73 -3.60 7.77 3.15
CA TYR A 73 -2.74 8.02 4.30
C TYR A 73 -1.82 6.84 4.52
N ILE A 74 -0.56 7.12 4.79
CA ILE A 74 0.46 6.15 5.13
C ILE A 74 1.06 6.55 6.47
N ASN A 75 0.91 5.67 7.46
CA ASN A 75 1.37 5.90 8.84
C ASN A 75 0.93 7.28 9.39
N GLY A 76 -0.32 7.66 9.10
CA GLY A 76 -0.91 8.94 9.52
C GLY A 76 -0.61 10.15 8.63
N ALA A 77 0.39 10.09 7.75
CA ALA A 77 0.69 11.16 6.80
C ALA A 77 -0.16 11.02 5.53
N GLN A 78 -0.80 12.11 5.09
CA GLN A 78 -1.51 12.12 3.81
C GLN A 78 -0.50 12.15 2.67
N VAL A 79 -0.45 11.09 1.88
CA VAL A 79 0.44 10.98 0.72
C VAL A 79 -0.25 11.32 -0.59
N PHE A 80 -1.58 11.34 -0.57
CA PHE A 80 -2.42 11.69 -1.71
C PHE A 80 -3.76 12.23 -1.24
N GLY A 81 -4.24 13.26 -1.92
CA GLY A 81 -5.52 13.90 -1.66
C GLY A 81 -6.01 14.58 -2.93
N ARG A 82 -6.71 13.85 -3.81
CA ARG A 82 -7.23 14.43 -5.05
C ARG A 82 -8.53 13.78 -5.50
N GLU A 83 -9.13 14.46 -6.46
CA GLU A 83 -10.29 14.01 -7.20
C GLU A 83 -9.91 13.01 -8.30
N PHE A 84 -10.74 11.99 -8.52
CA PHE A 84 -10.64 11.07 -9.65
C PHE A 84 -12.02 10.51 -10.02
N TYR A 85 -12.22 10.08 -11.28
CA TYR A 85 -13.58 9.74 -11.75
C TYR A 85 -13.99 8.29 -11.52
N THR A 86 -13.14 7.32 -11.82
CA THR A 86 -13.48 5.90 -11.63
C THR A 86 -12.25 5.13 -11.27
N GLU A 87 -11.14 5.45 -11.92
CA GLU A 87 -9.86 4.86 -11.64
C GLU A 87 -8.80 5.95 -11.58
N VAL A 88 -7.84 5.72 -10.69
CA VAL A 88 -6.59 6.44 -10.64
C VAL A 88 -5.47 5.43 -10.54
N LEU A 89 -4.51 5.53 -11.45
CA LEU A 89 -3.28 4.76 -11.46
C LEU A 89 -2.13 5.76 -11.51
N ASP A 90 -1.28 5.75 -10.50
CA ASP A 90 -0.16 6.67 -10.43
C ASP A 90 1.01 6.08 -9.65
N ASN A 91 2.16 6.73 -9.82
CA ASN A 91 3.32 6.46 -9.00
C ASN A 91 3.42 7.52 -7.89
N PHE A 92 4.08 7.16 -6.79
CA PHE A 92 4.38 8.17 -5.77
C PHE A 92 5.45 9.13 -6.32
N PRO A 93 5.23 10.46 -6.30
CA PRO A 93 6.08 11.43 -7.01
C PRO A 93 7.57 11.40 -6.62
N GLU A 94 7.90 10.98 -5.40
CA GLU A 94 9.27 10.89 -4.89
C GLU A 94 9.63 9.50 -4.32
N GLY A 95 8.76 8.50 -4.52
CA GLY A 95 8.83 7.24 -3.77
C GLY A 95 8.54 7.49 -2.29
N VAL A 96 7.46 6.92 -1.75
CA VAL A 96 7.23 7.01 -0.30
C VAL A 96 8.15 6.00 0.36
N THR A 97 9.30 6.49 0.84
CA THR A 97 10.29 5.71 1.56
C THR A 97 10.11 5.87 3.06
N MET A 98 10.09 4.77 3.79
CA MET A 98 9.94 4.78 5.23
C MET A 98 10.68 3.63 5.91
N THR A 99 11.21 3.92 7.08
CA THR A 99 11.84 2.93 7.95
C THR A 99 10.79 2.32 8.86
N ILE A 100 10.62 1.01 8.79
CA ILE A 100 9.79 0.20 9.68
C ILE A 100 10.75 -0.56 10.60
N ASN A 101 10.81 -0.18 11.88
CA ASN A 101 11.64 -0.90 12.84
C ASN A 101 10.99 -2.23 13.26
N ALA A 102 11.79 -3.14 13.80
CA ALA A 102 11.29 -4.41 14.33
C ALA A 102 10.17 -4.17 15.37
N GLY A 103 9.06 -4.88 15.22
CA GLY A 103 7.89 -4.76 16.10
C GLY A 103 7.02 -3.52 15.88
N GLN A 104 7.38 -2.61 14.96
CA GLN A 104 6.49 -1.50 14.59
C GLN A 104 5.40 -1.98 13.63
N GLU A 105 4.21 -1.39 13.78
CA GLU A 105 3.11 -1.55 12.84
C GLU A 105 3.20 -0.49 11.75
N PHE A 106 3.10 -0.95 10.51
CA PHE A 106 2.93 -0.09 9.35
C PHE A 106 1.47 -0.11 8.92
N GLU A 107 0.88 1.07 8.71
CA GLU A 107 -0.54 1.20 8.35
C GLU A 107 -0.76 2.02 7.08
N ILE A 108 -1.67 1.55 6.21
CA ILE A 108 -2.21 2.34 5.10
C ILE A 108 -3.72 2.46 5.24
N ARG A 109 -4.23 3.69 5.08
CA ARG A 109 -5.64 4.03 5.19
C ARG A 109 -6.15 4.81 3.98
N ILE A 110 -7.42 4.63 3.64
CA ILE A 110 -8.15 5.43 2.65
C ILE A 110 -9.26 6.19 3.35
N THR A 111 -9.41 7.47 3.02
CA THR A 111 -10.50 8.31 3.48
C THR A 111 -11.43 8.62 2.32
N ASN A 112 -12.72 8.37 2.52
CA ASN A 112 -13.76 8.81 1.61
C ASN A 112 -14.19 10.24 1.97
N GLN A 113 -13.94 11.20 1.08
CA GLN A 113 -14.34 12.60 1.27
C GLN A 113 -15.62 12.94 0.49
N ASP A 114 -16.21 11.97 -0.21
CA ASP A 114 -17.50 12.15 -0.89
C ASP A 114 -18.67 12.17 0.09
N THR A 115 -19.83 12.61 -0.41
CA THR A 115 -21.07 12.69 0.35
C THR A 115 -21.82 11.35 0.43
N VAL A 116 -21.37 10.32 -0.28
CA VAL A 116 -21.97 8.98 -0.29
C VAL A 116 -20.95 7.91 0.07
N THR A 117 -21.43 6.77 0.59
CA THR A 117 -20.59 5.57 0.77
C THR A 117 -20.13 5.07 -0.59
N VAL A 118 -18.83 4.83 -0.73
CA VAL A 118 -18.21 4.37 -1.98
C VAL A 118 -17.44 3.08 -1.69
N LYS A 119 -17.58 2.11 -2.59
CA LYS A 119 -16.74 0.92 -2.57
C LYS A 119 -15.45 1.21 -3.32
N PHE A 120 -14.33 1.08 -2.61
CA PHE A 120 -13.01 1.25 -3.19
C PHE A 120 -12.29 -0.09 -3.34
N TYR A 121 -11.66 -0.26 -4.49
CA TYR A 121 -10.65 -1.26 -4.73
C TYR A 121 -9.31 -0.54 -4.82
N ALA A 122 -8.40 -0.81 -3.89
CA ALA A 122 -7.07 -0.21 -3.93
C ALA A 122 -6.01 -1.29 -4.03
N THR A 123 -4.95 -0.99 -4.76
CA THR A 123 -3.75 -1.80 -4.87
C THR A 123 -2.56 -0.89 -4.65
N ILE A 124 -1.65 -1.28 -3.75
CA ILE A 124 -0.38 -0.57 -3.54
C ILE A 124 0.76 -1.52 -3.77
N TYR A 125 1.78 -1.04 -4.48
CA TYR A 125 2.96 -1.82 -4.82
C TYR A 125 4.25 -1.05 -4.56
N GLY A 126 5.31 -1.80 -4.26
CA GLY A 126 6.63 -1.27 -3.93
C GLY A 126 7.61 -2.39 -3.65
N TYR A 127 8.64 -2.09 -2.87
CA TYR A 127 9.59 -3.08 -2.38
C TYR A 127 10.04 -2.78 -0.95
N LEU A 128 10.34 -3.84 -0.21
CA LEU A 128 10.94 -3.81 1.11
C LEU A 128 12.42 -4.14 0.98
N GLU A 129 13.29 -3.36 1.59
CA GLU A 129 14.72 -3.59 1.68
C GLU A 129 15.09 -3.81 3.15
N GLN A 130 15.70 -4.95 3.48
CA GLN A 130 16.08 -5.21 4.87
C GLN A 130 17.18 -4.25 5.30
N ILE A 131 17.02 -3.63 6.48
CA ILE A 131 18.09 -2.83 7.09
C ILE A 131 19.02 -3.83 7.79
N GLU A 132 20.27 -3.94 7.32
CA GLU A 132 21.27 -4.76 7.99
C GLU A 132 21.51 -4.21 9.41
N SER A 133 21.44 -5.10 10.41
CA SER A 133 21.76 -4.81 11.81
C SER A 133 23.25 -4.87 12.04
#